data_AF-A0A8H5HS75-F1
#
_entry.id   AF-A0A8H5HS75-F1
#
_cell.length_a   1.000
_cell.length_b   1.000
_cell.length_c   1.000
_cell.angle_alpha   90.00
_cell.angle_beta   90.00
_cell.angle_gamma   90.00
#
_symmetry.space_group_name_H-M   'P 1'
#
loop_
_entity.id
_entity.type
_entity.pdbx_description
1 polymer ?
#
loop_
_entity_poly.entity_id
_entity_poly.type
_entity_poly.pdbx_seq_one_letter_code
_entity_poly.pdbx_strand_id
1 'polypeptide(L)'
;MLRQLAGTRRHVLKPMPCSYYSYRNYTTARRQVRHIGTLHPQLIQSNDFVDLSNTSYPKLRTGLSTDRIWGCSQAGGFPSGSRGFLYYRPSEFPLDPGEIRLRVTNDANPSSFTNGRDLLQPEGYPWCTKVPTLASQSIYVGIRGLLVRDGLVSEAAIRRCASIGRVNMRPSQLYTLEQPFHIDLSRTSTRISVINGDEKSFVDLHSLTVDQRSVFGEIAPYNGHIMARFEISTLPQHQSSPTLVLRILEFLTPVKCVIPAYDYHIQEPTVGAFYAFAGSLYTIRLARKSKKNKALRTLLPTSLAADIPPRL
;
A
#
# COMPACT_ATOMS: atom_id res chain seq x y z
N MET A 1 -71.77 28.57 11.92
CA MET A 1 -71.31 27.65 10.85
C MET A 1 -69.79 27.57 10.94
N LEU A 2 -69.26 26.39 11.27
CA LEU A 2 -67.91 25.86 11.00
C LEU A 2 -66.63 26.72 11.18
N ARG A 3 -65.79 26.25 12.12
CA ARG A 3 -64.33 25.96 12.07
C ARG A 3 -63.35 27.13 11.82
N GLN A 4 -62.57 27.52 12.83
CA GLN A 4 -61.26 26.96 13.25
C GLN A 4 -60.19 26.97 12.14
N LEU A 5 -59.11 27.75 12.35
CA LEU A 5 -57.70 27.33 12.28
C LEU A 5 -56.78 28.51 12.69
N ALA A 6 -56.10 28.39 13.84
CA ALA A 6 -54.76 28.97 14.08
C ALA A 6 -54.28 28.53 15.48
N GLY A 7 -53.58 27.39 15.54
CA GLY A 7 -52.94 26.88 16.76
C GLY A 7 -51.51 26.47 16.45
N THR A 8 -50.58 27.31 16.88
CA THR A 8 -49.12 27.18 16.86
C THR A 8 -48.61 25.81 17.32
N ARG A 9 -47.75 25.16 16.53
CA ARG A 9 -46.80 24.14 17.04
C ARG A 9 -45.46 24.17 16.31
N ARG A 10 -44.39 24.37 17.10
CA ARG A 10 -42.99 24.16 16.74
C ARG A 10 -42.80 22.71 16.30
N HIS A 11 -42.29 22.49 15.09
CA HIS A 11 -41.92 21.17 14.62
C HIS A 11 -40.56 20.76 15.19
N VAL A 12 -40.62 19.83 16.14
CA VAL A 12 -39.49 18.98 16.52
C VAL A 12 -39.26 17.99 15.37
N LEU A 13 -38.08 18.05 14.76
CA LEU A 13 -37.66 17.10 13.72
C LEU A 13 -37.55 15.70 14.34
N LYS A 14 -38.41 14.79 13.87
CA LYS A 14 -38.28 13.35 14.10
C LYS A 14 -37.15 12.81 13.22
N PRO A 15 -36.24 11.97 13.73
CA PRO A 15 -35.23 11.33 12.90
C PRO A 15 -35.91 10.33 11.94
N MET A 16 -35.60 10.46 10.65
CA MET A 16 -36.01 9.50 9.62
C MET A 16 -35.22 8.18 9.77
N PRO A 17 -35.87 7.02 9.52
CA PRO A 17 -35.21 5.73 9.57
C PRO A 17 -34.36 5.54 8.30
N CYS A 18 -33.04 5.48 8.46
CA CYS A 18 -32.14 5.08 7.37
C CYS A 18 -32.24 3.56 7.21
N SER A 19 -32.95 3.15 6.15
CA SER A 19 -33.24 1.77 5.81
C SER A 19 -32.09 1.09 5.07
N TYR A 20 -31.92 -0.22 5.36
CA TYR A 20 -31.18 -1.24 4.60
C TYR A 20 -29.64 -1.25 4.67
N TYR A 21 -29.10 -1.73 5.80
CA TYR A 21 -27.95 -2.63 5.75
C TYR A 21 -28.46 -4.01 5.35
N SER A 22 -28.17 -4.47 4.13
CA SER A 22 -28.36 -5.87 3.78
C SER A 22 -27.40 -6.71 4.63
N TYR A 23 -27.94 -7.44 5.61
CA TYR A 23 -27.21 -8.51 6.27
C TYR A 23 -26.85 -9.55 5.20
N ARG A 24 -25.59 -9.54 4.74
CA ARG A 24 -25.07 -10.66 3.96
C ARG A 24 -25.08 -11.87 4.89
N ASN A 25 -25.82 -12.89 4.48
CA ASN A 25 -25.84 -14.21 5.10
C ASN A 25 -24.42 -14.76 5.13
N TYR A 26 -23.74 -14.62 6.26
CA TYR A 26 -22.51 -15.36 6.54
C TYR A 26 -22.92 -16.80 6.78
N THR A 27 -22.81 -17.64 5.76
CA THR A 27 -22.82 -19.09 5.94
C THR A 27 -21.81 -19.44 7.03
N THR A 28 -22.30 -20.01 8.13
CA THR A 28 -21.55 -20.52 9.28
C THR A 28 -20.77 -21.77 8.88
N ALA A 29 -19.82 -21.62 7.95
CA ALA A 29 -18.78 -22.61 7.77
C ALA A 29 -18.02 -22.72 9.10
N ARG A 30 -17.92 -23.94 9.65
CA ARG A 30 -17.09 -24.27 10.81
C ARG A 30 -15.78 -23.49 10.68
N ARG A 31 -15.53 -22.57 11.61
CA ARG A 31 -14.39 -21.65 11.56
C ARG A 31 -13.11 -22.44 11.83
N GLN A 32 -12.59 -23.09 10.78
CA GLN A 32 -11.42 -23.96 10.86
C GLN A 32 -10.24 -23.11 11.34
N VAL A 33 -9.67 -23.52 12.47
CA VAL A 33 -8.48 -22.87 12.99
C VAL A 33 -7.29 -23.43 12.23
N ARG A 34 -6.52 -22.54 11.62
CA ARG A 34 -5.44 -22.87 10.70
C ARG A 34 -4.14 -22.86 11.47
N HIS A 35 -3.32 -23.90 11.37
CA HIS A 35 -2.03 -23.95 12.04
C HIS A 35 -0.93 -23.50 11.07
N ILE A 36 0.03 -22.72 11.56
CA ILE A 36 1.29 -22.45 10.87
C ILE A 36 2.44 -22.67 11.85
N GLY A 37 3.36 -23.51 11.42
CA GLY A 37 4.59 -23.91 12.08
C GLY A 37 5.79 -23.08 11.67
N THR A 38 5.89 -22.58 10.44
CA THR A 38 6.99 -21.71 9.97
C THR A 38 6.54 -20.69 8.92
N LEU A 39 7.38 -19.68 8.66
CA LEU A 39 7.25 -18.74 7.52
C LEU A 39 8.44 -18.84 6.56
N HIS A 40 9.39 -19.74 6.82
CA HIS A 40 10.58 -19.90 6.00
C HIS A 40 10.25 -20.78 4.78
N PRO A 41 10.39 -20.29 3.53
CA PRO A 41 9.98 -21.02 2.33
C PRO A 41 10.57 -22.44 2.17
N GLN A 42 11.77 -22.68 2.67
CA GLN A 42 12.48 -23.96 2.58
C GLN A 42 12.12 -24.94 3.70
N LEU A 43 11.45 -24.49 4.76
CA LEU A 43 11.09 -25.30 5.92
C LEU A 43 9.59 -25.62 5.98
N ILE A 44 8.81 -25.11 5.03
CA ILE A 44 7.36 -25.33 4.99
C ILE A 44 7.03 -26.82 4.91
N GLN A 45 6.01 -27.22 5.65
CA GLN A 45 5.50 -28.58 5.72
C GLN A 45 4.03 -28.61 5.29
N SER A 46 3.49 -29.80 5.01
CA SER A 46 2.09 -29.93 4.58
C SER A 46 1.08 -29.41 5.62
N ASN A 47 1.45 -29.36 6.90
CA ASN A 47 0.62 -28.83 7.98
C ASN A 47 0.56 -27.29 8.01
N ASP A 48 1.44 -26.60 7.29
CA ASP A 48 1.46 -25.13 7.14
C ASP A 48 0.47 -24.65 6.07
N PHE A 49 -0.15 -25.58 5.34
CA PHE A 49 -1.12 -25.26 4.31
C PHE A 49 -2.39 -24.67 4.92
N VAL A 50 -2.78 -23.49 4.45
CA VAL A 50 -3.95 -22.76 4.94
C VAL A 50 -4.95 -22.49 3.82
N ASP A 51 -6.24 -22.57 4.13
CA ASP A 51 -7.30 -22.08 3.24
C ASP A 51 -7.94 -20.81 3.80
N LEU A 52 -7.59 -19.67 3.24
CA LEU A 52 -8.09 -18.36 3.66
C LEU A 52 -9.36 -17.93 2.91
N SER A 53 -9.81 -18.72 1.94
CA SER A 53 -10.88 -18.36 1.01
C SER A 53 -12.12 -17.80 1.71
N ASN A 54 -12.68 -16.74 1.13
CA ASN A 54 -13.94 -16.10 1.56
C ASN A 54 -13.97 -15.66 3.03
N THR A 55 -12.80 -15.49 3.67
CA THR A 55 -12.69 -15.07 5.07
C THR A 55 -12.10 -13.67 5.15
N SER A 56 -12.65 -12.78 5.98
CA SER A 56 -12.08 -11.43 6.16
C SER A 56 -11.02 -11.33 7.25
N TYR A 57 -11.13 -12.19 8.27
CA TYR A 57 -10.26 -12.21 9.45
C TYR A 57 -9.96 -13.65 9.88
N PRO A 58 -9.23 -14.42 9.03
CA PRO A 58 -8.85 -15.77 9.38
C PRO A 58 -7.96 -15.75 10.63
N LYS A 59 -8.24 -16.69 11.54
CA LYS A 59 -7.43 -16.94 12.73
C LYS A 59 -6.33 -17.94 12.37
N LEU A 60 -5.09 -17.60 12.70
CA LEU A 60 -3.92 -18.43 12.52
C LEU A 60 -3.39 -18.82 13.90
N ARG A 61 -3.28 -20.11 14.18
CA ARG A 61 -2.57 -20.62 15.35
C ARG A 61 -1.11 -20.77 14.99
N THR A 62 -0.28 -20.06 15.71
CA THR A 62 1.13 -20.41 15.85
C THR A 62 1.27 -21.22 17.15
N GLY A 63 2.38 -21.93 17.33
CA GLY A 63 2.68 -22.57 18.63
C GLY A 63 2.74 -21.60 19.82
N LEU A 64 2.67 -20.29 19.58
CA LEU A 64 2.81 -19.21 20.57
C LEU A 64 1.50 -18.47 20.85
N SER A 65 0.65 -18.25 19.84
CA SER A 65 -0.60 -17.50 19.98
C SER A 65 -1.59 -17.77 18.84
N THR A 66 -2.78 -17.18 18.93
CA THR A 66 -3.73 -17.12 17.83
C THR A 66 -3.81 -15.72 17.26
N ASP A 67 -3.29 -15.55 16.05
CA ASP A 67 -3.15 -14.29 15.35
C ASP A 67 -4.27 -14.09 14.32
N ARG A 68 -4.44 -12.87 13.82
CA ARG A 68 -5.37 -12.55 12.74
C ARG A 68 -4.66 -11.83 11.62
N ILE A 69 -4.88 -12.26 10.39
CA ILE A 69 -4.42 -11.54 9.18
C ILE A 69 -5.60 -10.92 8.45
N TRP A 70 -5.31 -9.89 7.66
CA TRP A 70 -6.31 -9.10 6.93
C TRP A 70 -6.35 -9.54 5.47
N GLY A 71 -7.55 -9.59 4.86
CA GLY A 71 -7.73 -9.99 3.47
C GLY A 71 -7.31 -8.95 2.42
N CYS A 72 -7.62 -9.25 1.15
CA CYS A 72 -7.16 -8.53 -0.04
C CYS A 72 -8.06 -7.38 -0.52
N SER A 73 -9.29 -7.26 -0.01
CA SER A 73 -10.30 -6.39 -0.64
C SER A 73 -10.70 -5.20 0.23
N GLN A 74 -11.31 -4.18 -0.39
CA GLN A 74 -11.97 -3.07 0.30
C GLN A 74 -13.12 -3.53 1.21
N ALA A 75 -13.72 -4.70 0.94
CA ALA A 75 -14.68 -5.39 1.79
C ALA A 75 -14.01 -6.36 2.81
N GLY A 76 -12.68 -6.39 2.85
CA GLY A 76 -11.85 -7.07 3.85
C GLY A 76 -11.61 -8.57 3.65
N GLY A 77 -12.23 -9.21 2.65
CA GLY A 77 -12.17 -10.66 2.40
C GLY A 77 -10.98 -11.13 1.56
N PHE A 78 -10.49 -12.35 1.83
CA PHE A 78 -9.70 -13.15 0.88
C PHE A 78 -10.62 -13.71 -0.22
N PRO A 79 -10.23 -13.64 -1.52
CA PRO A 79 -11.03 -14.19 -2.61
C PRO A 79 -11.12 -15.71 -2.55
N SER A 80 -12.06 -16.29 -3.30
CA SER A 80 -12.13 -17.74 -3.49
C SER A 80 -10.82 -18.29 -4.05
N GLY A 81 -10.37 -19.45 -3.56
CA GLY A 81 -9.12 -20.08 -3.98
C GLY A 81 -7.87 -19.51 -3.29
N SER A 82 -8.01 -18.72 -2.22
CA SER A 82 -6.89 -18.21 -1.42
C SER A 82 -6.32 -19.29 -0.48
N ARG A 83 -5.82 -20.37 -1.07
CA ARG A 83 -5.30 -21.55 -0.36
C ARG A 83 -3.84 -21.81 -0.72
N GLY A 84 -3.01 -22.07 0.28
CA GLY A 84 -1.57 -22.22 0.08
C GLY A 84 -0.76 -21.96 1.34
N PHE A 85 0.45 -21.43 1.17
CA PHE A 85 1.43 -21.25 2.25
C PHE A 85 1.72 -19.78 2.50
N LEU A 86 1.67 -19.37 3.77
CA LEU A 86 2.21 -18.08 4.18
C LEU A 86 3.73 -18.17 4.25
N TYR A 87 4.42 -17.15 3.76
CA TYR A 87 5.88 -17.14 3.76
C TYR A 87 6.45 -15.74 3.89
N TYR A 88 7.65 -15.64 4.43
CA TYR A 88 8.42 -14.41 4.51
C TYR A 88 9.20 -14.17 3.21
N ARG A 89 9.08 -12.95 2.68
CA ARG A 89 9.88 -12.44 1.57
C ARG A 89 10.75 -11.29 2.11
N PRO A 90 12.09 -11.45 2.18
CA PRO A 90 12.97 -10.32 2.48
C PRO A 90 12.83 -9.25 1.40
N SER A 91 13.11 -7.99 1.73
CA SER A 91 13.18 -6.93 0.72
C SER A 91 14.52 -6.97 -0.02
N GLU A 92 14.53 -6.46 -1.24
CA GLU A 92 15.77 -6.18 -1.99
C GLU A 92 16.42 -4.86 -1.53
N PHE A 93 15.69 -4.05 -0.77
CA PHE A 93 16.18 -2.81 -0.18
C PHE A 93 16.67 -3.07 1.24
N PRO A 94 17.97 -2.86 1.57
CA PRO A 94 18.56 -3.31 2.83
C PRO A 94 17.89 -2.80 4.11
N LEU A 95 17.28 -1.62 4.06
CA LEU A 95 16.62 -1.00 5.21
C LEU A 95 15.16 -1.45 5.37
N ASP A 96 14.57 -2.03 4.31
CA ASP A 96 13.23 -2.57 4.33
C ASP A 96 13.25 -4.00 4.93
N PRO A 97 12.60 -4.23 6.06
CA PRO A 97 12.58 -5.51 6.76
C PRO A 97 11.77 -6.60 6.03
N GLY A 98 11.16 -6.31 4.89
CA GLY A 98 10.38 -7.27 4.12
C GLY A 98 8.96 -7.48 4.63
N GLU A 99 8.39 -8.61 4.24
CA GLU A 99 6.95 -8.83 4.36
C GLU A 99 6.56 -10.30 4.36
N ILE A 100 5.34 -10.58 4.81
CA ILE A 100 4.70 -11.89 4.65
C ILE A 100 3.77 -11.83 3.45
N ARG A 101 3.79 -12.86 2.61
CA ARG A 101 2.89 -13.07 1.48
C ARG A 101 2.16 -14.41 1.59
N LEU A 102 1.15 -14.61 0.76
CA LEU A 102 0.50 -15.90 0.57
C LEU A 102 0.89 -16.44 -0.82
N ARG A 103 1.57 -17.58 -0.84
CA ARG A 103 1.83 -18.36 -2.05
C ARG A 103 0.68 -19.33 -2.25
N VAL A 104 -0.16 -19.08 -3.27
CA VAL A 104 -1.30 -19.93 -3.63
C VAL A 104 -0.78 -21.18 -4.36
N THR A 105 -1.22 -22.35 -3.90
CA THR A 105 -0.84 -23.66 -4.45
C THR A 105 -2.07 -24.55 -4.66
N ASN A 106 -1.93 -25.54 -5.55
CA ASN A 106 -3.01 -26.47 -5.86
C ASN A 106 -3.27 -27.48 -4.75
N ASP A 107 -2.30 -27.73 -3.88
CA ASP A 107 -2.37 -28.71 -2.79
C ASP A 107 -1.47 -28.32 -1.61
N ALA A 108 -1.51 -29.16 -0.58
CA ALA A 108 -0.71 -29.04 0.63
C ALA A 108 0.70 -29.65 0.50
N ASN A 109 1.18 -29.98 -0.70
CA ASN A 109 2.54 -30.49 -0.89
C ASN A 109 3.55 -29.33 -0.86
N PRO A 110 4.55 -29.31 0.03
CA PRO A 110 5.59 -28.28 0.06
C PRO A 110 6.28 -28.05 -1.29
N SER A 111 6.48 -29.11 -2.09
CA SER A 111 7.10 -28.99 -3.43
C SER A 111 6.28 -28.14 -4.41
N SER A 112 4.97 -28.01 -4.19
CA SER A 112 4.09 -27.15 -4.98
C SER A 112 4.36 -25.65 -4.76
N PHE A 113 5.10 -25.27 -3.71
CA PHE A 113 5.41 -23.88 -3.41
C PHE A 113 6.15 -23.17 -4.55
N THR A 114 7.17 -23.83 -5.12
CA THR A 114 8.01 -23.28 -6.20
C THR A 114 7.19 -22.89 -7.43
N ASN A 115 6.19 -23.71 -7.77
CA ASN A 115 5.31 -23.48 -8.93
C ASN A 115 4.04 -22.69 -8.56
N GLY A 116 3.86 -22.36 -7.27
CA GLY A 116 2.75 -21.55 -6.80
C GLY A 116 2.89 -20.09 -7.24
N ARG A 117 1.80 -19.33 -7.13
CA ARG A 117 1.79 -17.89 -7.44
C ARG A 117 1.43 -17.08 -6.22
N ASP A 118 1.98 -15.87 -6.11
CA ASP A 118 1.55 -14.97 -5.04
C ASP A 118 0.08 -14.60 -5.22
N LEU A 119 -0.66 -14.58 -4.12
CA LEU A 119 -2.00 -14.01 -4.09
C LEU A 119 -1.89 -12.52 -4.43
N LEU A 120 -2.63 -12.05 -5.43
CA LEU A 120 -2.66 -10.64 -5.83
C LEU A 120 -3.84 -9.91 -5.19
N GLN A 121 -3.64 -8.62 -4.91
CA GLN A 121 -4.73 -7.69 -4.63
C GLN A 121 -5.45 -7.31 -5.95
N PRO A 122 -6.70 -6.81 -5.89
CA PRO A 122 -7.43 -6.37 -7.08
C PRO A 122 -6.67 -5.37 -7.95
N GLU A 123 -5.80 -4.57 -7.33
CA GLU A 123 -4.96 -3.57 -7.98
C GLU A 123 -3.73 -4.16 -8.69
N GLY A 124 -3.52 -5.48 -8.64
CA GLY A 124 -2.51 -6.20 -9.42
C GLY A 124 -1.19 -6.51 -8.70
N TYR A 125 -0.95 -5.94 -7.52
CA TYR A 125 0.27 -6.23 -6.73
C TYR A 125 0.05 -7.35 -5.70
N PRO A 126 1.11 -8.05 -5.25
CA PRO A 126 0.98 -9.11 -4.25
C PRO A 126 0.33 -8.66 -2.94
N TRP A 127 -0.58 -9.47 -2.41
CA TRP A 127 -1.05 -9.35 -1.04
C TRP A 127 0.12 -9.54 -0.08
N CYS A 128 0.22 -8.65 0.90
CA CYS A 128 1.25 -8.76 1.91
C CYS A 128 0.82 -8.22 3.27
N THR A 129 1.55 -8.63 4.30
CA THR A 129 1.60 -7.95 5.60
C THR A 129 3.03 -7.53 5.89
N LYS A 130 3.27 -6.22 5.96
CA LYS A 130 4.61 -5.63 6.14
C LYS A 130 5.13 -5.83 7.57
N VAL A 131 6.42 -6.11 7.73
CA VAL A 131 7.04 -6.33 9.06
C VAL A 131 6.88 -5.15 10.03
N PRO A 132 6.95 -3.86 9.65
CA PRO A 132 6.64 -2.74 10.55
C PRO A 132 5.23 -2.80 11.14
N THR A 133 4.26 -3.28 10.37
CA THR A 133 2.90 -3.48 10.87
C THR A 133 2.79 -4.70 11.79
N LEU A 134 3.50 -5.79 11.49
CA LEU A 134 3.57 -6.97 12.38
C LEU A 134 4.18 -6.61 13.73
N ALA A 135 5.29 -5.87 13.70
CA ALA A 135 6.05 -5.41 14.86
C ALA A 135 5.21 -4.54 15.79
N SER A 136 4.40 -3.63 15.23
CA SER A 136 3.70 -2.59 15.99
C SER A 136 2.34 -2.98 16.58
N GLN A 137 1.77 -4.13 16.21
CA GLN A 137 0.44 -4.53 16.69
C GLN A 137 0.46 -5.82 17.50
N SER A 138 -0.21 -5.83 18.65
CA SER A 138 -0.28 -7.00 19.55
C SER A 138 -1.01 -8.22 18.97
N ILE A 139 -1.77 -8.06 17.88
CA ILE A 139 -2.49 -9.16 17.23
C ILE A 139 -1.57 -10.13 16.45
N TYR A 140 -0.28 -9.80 16.31
CA TYR A 140 0.71 -10.56 15.54
C TYR A 140 1.83 -11.18 16.40
N VAL A 141 1.58 -11.41 17.69
CA VAL A 141 2.60 -11.94 18.62
C VAL A 141 3.19 -13.25 18.10
N GLY A 142 2.35 -14.13 17.58
CA GLY A 142 2.74 -15.47 17.15
C GLY A 142 3.53 -15.42 15.86
N ILE A 143 3.06 -14.65 14.88
CA ILE A 143 3.72 -14.44 13.60
C ILE A 143 5.09 -13.78 13.81
N ARG A 144 5.19 -12.76 14.67
CA ARG A 144 6.49 -12.17 15.04
C ARG A 144 7.41 -13.21 15.67
N GLY A 145 6.87 -14.05 16.57
CA GLY A 145 7.62 -15.12 17.20
C GLY A 145 8.19 -16.10 16.19
N LEU A 146 7.42 -16.48 15.15
CA LEU A 146 7.92 -17.31 14.05
C LEU A 146 9.06 -16.62 13.27
N LEU A 147 8.91 -15.34 12.93
CA LEU A 147 9.95 -14.58 12.21
C LEU A 147 11.28 -14.54 12.95
N VAL A 148 11.24 -14.34 14.28
CA VAL A 148 12.45 -14.29 15.12
C VAL A 148 13.02 -15.69 15.34
N ARG A 149 12.17 -16.66 15.71
CA ARG A 149 12.58 -18.04 15.99
C ARG A 149 13.27 -18.67 14.79
N ASP A 150 12.77 -18.41 13.58
CA ASP A 150 13.30 -18.99 12.35
C ASP A 150 14.46 -18.17 11.75
N GLY A 151 14.94 -17.14 12.46
CA GLY A 151 16.06 -16.30 12.03
C GLY A 151 15.76 -15.43 10.80
N LEU A 152 14.49 -15.25 10.44
CA LEU A 152 14.05 -14.50 9.25
C LEU A 152 14.16 -12.99 9.47
N VAL A 153 13.94 -12.54 10.71
CA VAL A 153 14.07 -11.14 11.13
C VAL A 153 14.67 -11.10 12.55
N SER A 154 15.68 -10.26 12.78
CA SER A 154 16.28 -10.13 14.11
C SER A 154 15.36 -9.40 15.10
N GLU A 155 15.51 -9.66 16.40
CA GLU A 155 14.77 -8.92 17.43
C GLU A 155 15.02 -7.41 17.38
N ALA A 156 16.26 -7.00 17.09
CA ALA A 156 16.61 -5.60 16.94
C ALA A 156 15.83 -4.96 15.77
N ALA A 157 15.67 -5.68 14.65
CA ALA A 157 14.85 -5.23 13.54
C ALA A 157 13.36 -5.17 13.92
N ILE A 158 12.83 -6.12 14.70
CA ILE A 158 11.45 -6.06 15.21
C ILE A 158 11.24 -4.84 16.12
N ARG A 159 12.17 -4.56 17.04
CA ARG A 159 12.09 -3.39 17.94
C ARG A 159 12.09 -2.08 17.16
N ARG A 160 12.98 -1.95 16.17
CA ARG A 160 13.00 -0.81 15.24
C ARG A 160 11.70 -0.69 14.44
N CYS A 161 11.20 -1.80 13.91
CA CYS A 161 9.95 -1.83 13.17
C CYS A 161 8.74 -1.41 14.03
N ALA A 162 8.77 -1.73 15.32
CA ALA A 162 7.74 -1.31 16.25
C ALA A 162 7.75 0.21 16.49
N SER A 163 8.93 0.86 16.53
CA SER A 163 9.03 2.33 16.67
C SER A 163 8.57 3.07 15.41
N ILE A 164 8.84 2.52 14.22
CA ILE A 164 8.29 3.01 12.95
C ILE A 164 6.75 2.96 12.97
N GLY A 165 6.18 1.91 13.57
CA GLY A 165 4.73 1.72 13.68
C GLY A 165 4.08 1.17 12.41
N ARG A 166 2.74 1.17 12.38
CA ARG A 166 1.96 0.67 11.23
C ARG A 166 2.30 1.43 9.95
N VAL A 167 2.45 0.68 8.87
CA VAL A 167 2.59 1.18 7.49
C VAL A 167 1.44 0.68 6.62
N ASN A 168 1.30 1.26 5.43
CA ASN A 168 0.32 0.77 4.45
C ASN A 168 0.75 -0.60 3.93
N MET A 169 -0.20 -1.48 3.60
CA MET A 169 0.10 -2.79 3.01
C MET A 169 0.33 -2.69 1.51
N ARG A 170 -0.17 -1.64 0.86
CA ARG A 170 0.20 -1.36 -0.52
C ARG A 170 1.65 -0.86 -0.59
N PRO A 171 2.35 -1.07 -1.72
CA PRO A 171 3.69 -0.52 -1.95
C PRO A 171 3.66 1.02 -1.88
N SER A 172 3.94 1.59 -0.72
CA SER A 172 3.94 3.05 -0.53
C SER A 172 4.92 3.50 0.55
N GLN A 173 5.93 2.67 0.82
CA GLN A 173 7.00 2.96 1.77
C GLN A 173 8.30 3.16 0.99
N LEU A 174 9.02 4.22 1.31
CA LEU A 174 10.33 4.51 0.74
C LEU A 174 11.36 4.49 1.85
N TYR A 175 12.26 3.53 1.75
CA TYR A 175 13.50 3.46 2.51
C TYR A 175 14.68 4.03 1.70
N THR A 176 14.53 4.06 0.37
CA THR A 176 15.41 4.75 -0.58
C THR A 176 14.55 5.48 -1.61
N LEU A 177 15.12 6.45 -2.33
CA LEU A 177 14.38 7.20 -3.36
C LEU A 177 13.94 6.31 -4.54
N GLU A 178 14.78 5.36 -4.92
CA GLU A 178 14.58 4.51 -6.09
C GLU A 178 13.63 3.33 -5.83
N GLN A 179 13.19 3.16 -4.59
CA GLN A 179 12.24 2.11 -4.24
C GLN A 179 10.90 2.30 -4.96
N PRO A 180 10.37 1.27 -5.63
CA PRO A 180 9.09 1.34 -6.31
C PRO A 180 7.92 1.59 -5.36
N PHE A 181 6.95 2.37 -5.81
CA PHE A 181 5.69 2.62 -5.11
C PHE A 181 4.49 2.69 -6.07
N HIS A 182 3.35 2.30 -5.53
CA HIS A 182 2.05 2.26 -6.18
C HIS A 182 1.45 3.66 -6.32
N ILE A 183 0.91 3.94 -7.50
CA ILE A 183 0.09 5.12 -7.79
C ILE A 183 -1.26 4.65 -8.33
N ASP A 184 -2.32 5.22 -7.77
CA ASP A 184 -3.69 5.08 -8.24
C ASP A 184 -4.03 6.31 -9.07
N LEU A 185 -4.17 6.13 -10.39
CA LEU A 185 -4.35 7.23 -11.34
C LEU A 185 -5.70 7.93 -11.17
N SER A 186 -6.69 7.28 -10.54
CA SER A 186 -8.00 7.87 -10.31
C SER A 186 -8.08 8.74 -9.06
N ARG A 187 -7.01 8.85 -8.27
CA ARG A 187 -6.98 9.63 -7.01
C ARG A 187 -6.25 10.94 -7.17
N THR A 188 -6.70 11.99 -6.49
CA THR A 188 -6.06 13.32 -6.48
C THR A 188 -4.73 13.40 -5.74
N SER A 189 -4.43 12.42 -4.88
CA SER A 189 -3.22 12.40 -4.07
C SER A 189 -2.71 10.99 -3.82
N THR A 190 -1.39 10.83 -3.95
CA THR A 190 -0.67 9.62 -3.55
C THR A 190 0.12 9.89 -2.27
N ARG A 191 -0.30 9.24 -1.18
CA ARG A 191 0.39 9.27 0.11
C ARG A 191 1.45 8.19 0.21
N ILE A 192 2.67 8.60 0.55
CA ILE A 192 3.87 7.78 0.72
C ILE A 192 4.39 7.93 2.15
N SER A 193 4.86 6.85 2.75
CA SER A 193 5.63 6.86 4.00
C SER A 193 7.13 6.89 3.67
N VAL A 194 7.83 7.92 4.12
CA VAL A 194 9.29 8.01 4.03
C VAL A 194 9.87 7.56 5.37
N ILE A 195 10.73 6.56 5.32
CA ILE A 195 11.30 5.91 6.50
C ILE A 195 12.82 6.03 6.43
N ASN A 196 13.43 6.69 7.41
CA ASN A 196 14.88 6.75 7.55
C ASN A 196 15.25 6.38 8.99
N GLY A 197 15.93 5.24 9.15
CA GLY A 197 16.18 4.64 10.46
C GLY A 197 14.85 4.38 11.18
N ASP A 198 14.68 5.06 12.31
CA ASP A 198 13.51 4.92 13.20
C ASP A 198 12.48 6.04 12.96
N GLU A 199 12.80 7.00 12.10
CA GLU A 199 11.92 8.12 11.78
C GLU A 199 10.98 7.76 10.63
N LYS A 200 9.68 8.02 10.82
CA LYS A 200 8.66 7.92 9.79
C LYS A 200 8.03 9.29 9.54
N SER A 201 8.00 9.68 8.27
CA SER A 201 7.30 10.87 7.81
C SER A 201 6.36 10.54 6.65
N PHE A 202 5.43 11.44 6.34
CA PHE A 202 4.50 11.27 5.23
C PHE A 202 4.74 12.31 4.16
N VAL A 203 4.69 11.86 2.91
CA VAL A 203 4.76 12.68 1.70
C VAL A 203 3.47 12.48 0.92
N ASP A 204 2.75 13.57 0.70
CA ASP A 204 1.60 13.60 -0.19
C ASP A 204 2.02 14.19 -1.54
N LEU A 205 1.87 13.39 -2.60
CA LEU A 205 2.01 13.81 -3.98
C LEU A 205 0.65 14.27 -4.50
N HIS A 206 0.28 15.50 -4.14
CA HIS A 206 -0.92 16.15 -4.66
C HIS A 206 -0.79 16.48 -6.13
N SER A 207 -1.91 16.41 -6.84
CA SER A 207 -2.03 16.87 -8.23
C SER A 207 -1.16 16.11 -9.22
N LEU A 208 -0.62 14.96 -8.80
CA LEU A 208 0.22 14.12 -9.65
C LEU A 208 -0.57 13.54 -10.82
N THR A 209 -1.86 13.34 -10.64
CA THR A 209 -2.74 12.51 -11.49
C THR A 209 -4.00 13.26 -11.90
N VAL A 210 -4.13 14.53 -11.52
CA VAL A 210 -5.33 15.34 -11.78
C VAL A 210 -5.01 16.64 -12.50
N ASP A 211 -5.82 16.91 -13.51
CA ASP A 211 -5.81 18.15 -14.27
C ASP A 211 -6.56 19.22 -13.46
N GLN A 212 -5.85 20.27 -13.09
CA GLN A 212 -6.36 21.35 -12.26
C GLN A 212 -6.92 22.53 -13.07
N ARG A 213 -6.89 22.46 -14.40
CA ARG A 213 -7.35 23.56 -15.27
C ARG A 213 -8.87 23.64 -15.39
N SER A 214 -9.57 22.60 -14.98
CA SER A 214 -11.03 22.54 -15.10
C SER A 214 -11.72 23.52 -14.14
N VAL A 215 -12.65 24.30 -14.68
CA VAL A 215 -13.52 25.20 -13.93
C VAL A 215 -14.50 24.46 -12.98
N PHE A 216 -14.72 23.17 -13.22
CA PHE A 216 -15.57 22.30 -12.39
C PHE A 216 -14.79 21.55 -11.29
N GLY A 217 -13.50 21.88 -11.11
CA GLY A 217 -12.61 21.26 -10.13
C GLY A 217 -11.60 20.31 -10.76
N GLU A 218 -10.82 19.63 -9.91
CA GLU A 218 -9.77 18.68 -10.31
C GLU A 218 -10.38 17.45 -11.00
N ILE A 219 -9.86 17.07 -12.16
CA ILE A 219 -10.31 15.87 -12.89
C ILE A 219 -9.15 14.90 -13.06
N ALA A 220 -9.36 13.62 -12.75
CA ALA A 220 -8.42 12.54 -13.06
C ALA A 220 -8.69 11.99 -14.46
N PRO A 221 -7.84 12.26 -15.48
CA PRO A 221 -8.10 11.82 -16.84
C PRO A 221 -7.95 10.32 -17.04
N TYR A 222 -7.20 9.64 -16.18
CA TYR A 222 -6.88 8.23 -16.33
C TYR A 222 -7.37 7.40 -15.15
N ASN A 223 -7.93 6.23 -15.44
CA ASN A 223 -8.04 5.14 -14.49
C ASN A 223 -6.86 4.17 -14.64
N GLY A 224 -6.63 3.37 -13.62
CA GLY A 224 -5.59 2.34 -13.61
C GLY A 224 -4.61 2.50 -12.45
N HIS A 225 -3.82 1.46 -12.25
CA HIS A 225 -2.83 1.36 -11.20
C HIS A 225 -1.47 1.16 -11.84
N ILE A 226 -0.49 1.94 -11.41
CA ILE A 226 0.87 1.87 -11.94
C ILE A 226 1.87 1.70 -10.80
N MET A 227 3.02 1.13 -11.14
CA MET A 227 4.21 1.17 -10.30
C MET A 227 5.14 2.24 -10.83
N ALA A 228 5.67 3.09 -9.95
CA ALA A 228 6.62 4.13 -10.31
C ALA A 228 7.76 4.19 -9.29
N ARG A 229 8.84 4.87 -9.65
CA ARG A 229 9.93 5.19 -8.71
C ARG A 229 10.44 6.61 -8.93
N PHE A 230 11.06 7.19 -7.90
CA PHE A 230 11.82 8.41 -8.13
C PHE A 230 13.19 8.11 -8.73
N GLU A 231 13.68 9.04 -9.53
CA GLU A 231 15.06 9.09 -9.99
C GLU A 231 15.61 10.49 -9.80
N ILE A 232 16.90 10.60 -9.51
CA ILE A 232 17.60 11.88 -9.54
C ILE A 232 17.75 12.27 -11.01
N SER A 233 17.22 13.43 -11.37
CA SER A 233 17.31 13.92 -12.74
C SER A 233 18.76 14.20 -13.15
N THR A 234 19.14 13.69 -14.32
CA THR A 234 20.42 13.97 -14.98
C THR A 234 20.34 15.08 -16.03
N LEU A 235 19.15 15.67 -16.25
CA LEU A 235 18.96 16.76 -17.21
C LEU A 235 19.85 17.98 -16.91
N PRO A 236 20.46 18.64 -17.92
CA PRO A 236 21.36 19.77 -17.72
C PRO A 236 20.77 20.89 -16.86
N GLN A 237 19.50 21.25 -17.06
CA GLN A 237 18.83 22.30 -16.30
C GLN A 237 18.63 21.97 -14.80
N HIS A 238 18.86 20.72 -14.38
CA HIS A 238 18.74 20.28 -13.00
C HIS A 238 20.09 20.06 -12.30
N GLN A 239 21.23 20.29 -12.98
CA GLN A 239 22.56 20.08 -12.41
C GLN A 239 22.84 20.94 -11.17
N SER A 240 22.25 22.14 -11.09
CA SER A 240 22.44 23.06 -9.96
C SER A 240 21.56 22.76 -8.75
N SER A 241 20.60 21.83 -8.84
CA SER A 241 19.70 21.52 -7.75
C SER A 241 19.14 20.11 -7.85
N PRO A 242 19.39 19.23 -6.83
CA PRO A 242 18.84 17.89 -6.81
C PRO A 242 17.34 17.88 -7.06
N THR A 243 16.94 17.31 -8.19
CA THR A 243 15.57 17.32 -8.68
C THR A 243 15.15 15.89 -8.95
N LEU A 244 14.06 15.46 -8.33
CA LEU A 244 13.48 14.15 -8.61
C LEU A 244 12.59 14.22 -9.84
N VAL A 245 12.67 13.21 -10.68
CA VAL A 245 11.69 12.86 -11.71
C VAL A 245 11.02 11.55 -11.34
N LEU A 246 9.85 11.28 -11.90
CA LEU A 246 9.06 10.08 -11.63
C LEU A 246 9.09 9.17 -12.85
N ARG A 247 9.73 7.99 -12.76
CA ARG A 247 9.71 6.98 -13.83
C ARG A 247 8.57 6.01 -13.64
N ILE A 248 7.87 5.70 -14.72
CA ILE A 248 6.85 4.63 -14.75
C ILE A 248 7.52 3.30 -15.06
N LEU A 249 7.29 2.30 -14.20
CA LEU A 249 7.94 1.00 -14.28
C LEU A 249 7.05 -0.04 -14.97
N GLU A 250 5.78 -0.08 -14.60
CA GLU A 250 4.81 -1.03 -15.16
C GLU A 250 3.37 -0.57 -14.88
N PHE A 251 2.43 -1.15 -15.63
CA PHE A 251 1.01 -1.04 -15.36
C PHE A 251 0.55 -2.28 -14.60
N LEU A 252 -0.01 -2.09 -13.40
CA LEU A 252 -0.57 -3.17 -12.60
C LEU A 252 -2.00 -3.50 -13.03
N THR A 253 -2.70 -2.51 -13.58
CA THR A 253 -3.98 -2.67 -14.28
C THR A 253 -3.99 -1.80 -15.53
N PRO A 254 -4.83 -2.11 -16.55
CA PRO A 254 -4.87 -1.32 -17.77
C PRO A 254 -5.12 0.16 -17.50
N VAL A 255 -4.24 1.01 -18.03
CA VAL A 255 -4.41 2.47 -18.00
C VAL A 255 -5.40 2.86 -19.09
N LYS A 256 -6.40 3.68 -18.76
CA LYS A 256 -7.42 4.12 -19.71
C LYS A 256 -7.78 5.57 -19.47
N CYS A 257 -7.76 6.38 -20.52
CA CYS A 257 -8.36 7.70 -20.47
C CYS A 257 -9.90 7.57 -20.34
N VAL A 258 -10.48 8.26 -19.37
CA VAL A 258 -11.92 8.23 -19.07
C VAL A 258 -12.63 9.54 -19.39
N ILE A 259 -11.88 10.54 -19.88
CA ILE A 259 -12.43 11.82 -20.31
C ILE A 259 -12.53 11.82 -21.83
N PRO A 260 -13.75 11.93 -22.41
CA PRO A 260 -13.92 12.08 -23.84
C PRO A 260 -13.21 13.33 -24.38
N ALA A 261 -12.51 13.18 -25.51
CA ALA A 261 -11.79 14.27 -26.18
C ALA A 261 -10.82 15.04 -25.25
N TYR A 262 -10.18 14.35 -24.30
CA TYR A 262 -9.17 14.95 -23.45
C TYR A 262 -7.99 15.48 -24.28
N ASP A 263 -7.51 16.67 -23.93
CA ASP A 263 -6.42 17.34 -24.65
C ASP A 263 -5.01 16.81 -24.26
N TYR A 264 -4.97 15.72 -23.47
CA TYR A 264 -3.74 15.06 -23.00
C TYR A 264 -2.78 16.01 -22.27
N HIS A 265 -3.31 17.01 -21.57
CA HIS A 265 -2.48 17.85 -20.71
C HIS A 265 -1.72 17.05 -19.66
N ILE A 266 -2.36 16.08 -19.00
CA ILE A 266 -1.63 14.98 -18.37
C ILE A 266 -1.36 13.97 -19.46
N GLN A 267 -0.08 13.72 -19.75
CA GLN A 267 0.30 12.75 -20.76
C GLN A 267 -0.08 11.34 -20.32
N GLU A 268 -0.46 10.50 -21.27
CA GLU A 268 -0.76 9.11 -20.95
C GLU A 268 0.49 8.44 -20.38
N PRO A 269 0.41 7.83 -19.18
CA PRO A 269 1.54 7.13 -18.58
C PRO A 269 2.10 6.12 -19.56
N THR A 270 3.42 6.10 -19.74
CA THR A 270 4.10 5.16 -20.65
C THR A 270 5.19 4.43 -19.87
N VAL A 271 5.20 3.10 -19.94
CA VAL A 271 6.21 2.27 -19.28
C VAL A 271 7.61 2.65 -19.76
N GLY A 272 8.52 2.82 -18.81
CA GLY A 272 9.89 3.25 -19.06
C GLY A 272 10.05 4.76 -19.21
N ALA A 273 9.00 5.53 -19.46
CA ALA A 273 9.06 6.98 -19.59
C ALA A 273 8.97 7.70 -18.23
N PHE A 274 9.35 8.98 -18.24
CA PHE A 274 9.09 9.87 -17.11
C PHE A 274 7.67 10.43 -17.21
N TYR A 275 7.03 10.57 -16.05
CA TYR A 275 5.71 11.18 -15.94
C TYR A 275 5.76 12.66 -16.35
N ALA A 276 4.80 13.12 -17.15
CA ALA A 276 4.84 14.44 -17.76
C ALA A 276 3.46 15.11 -17.87
N PHE A 277 3.49 16.44 -17.85
CA PHE A 277 2.36 17.36 -18.01
C PHE A 277 2.66 18.32 -19.17
N ALA A 278 1.83 18.34 -20.21
CA ALA A 278 1.91 19.25 -21.35
C ALA A 278 3.35 19.37 -21.92
N GLY A 279 4.01 18.22 -22.11
CA GLY A 279 5.39 18.15 -22.61
C GLY A 279 6.48 18.47 -21.60
N SER A 280 6.15 18.78 -20.34
CA SER A 280 7.11 19.03 -19.25
C SER A 280 7.12 17.90 -18.24
N LEU A 281 8.30 17.47 -17.79
CA LEU A 281 8.40 16.41 -16.79
C LEU A 281 7.82 16.83 -15.44
N TYR A 282 7.16 15.90 -14.76
CA TYR A 282 6.89 16.03 -13.34
C TYR A 282 8.21 16.06 -12.58
N THR A 283 8.42 17.14 -11.81
CA THR A 283 9.67 17.34 -11.08
C THR A 283 9.41 17.74 -9.63
N ILE A 284 10.25 17.23 -8.73
CA ILE A 284 10.31 17.69 -7.33
C ILE A 284 11.71 18.26 -7.09
N ARG A 285 11.82 19.59 -7.09
CA ARG A 285 13.06 20.30 -6.76
C ARG A 285 13.30 20.23 -5.24
N LEU A 286 14.23 19.40 -4.80
CA LEU A 286 14.43 19.08 -3.38
C LEU A 286 14.96 20.27 -2.56
N ALA A 287 15.65 21.22 -3.20
CA ALA A 287 16.11 22.45 -2.54
C ALA A 287 14.97 23.37 -2.07
N ARG A 288 13.76 23.27 -2.68
CA ARG A 288 12.62 24.09 -2.25
C ARG A 288 12.19 23.71 -0.82
N LYS A 289 11.95 24.72 0.01
CA LYS A 289 11.50 24.53 1.39
C LYS A 289 10.05 24.03 1.43
N SER A 290 9.86 22.78 1.83
CA SER A 290 8.55 22.22 2.17
C SER A 290 8.71 21.01 3.10
N LYS A 291 7.65 20.63 3.83
CA LYS A 291 7.66 19.41 4.67
C LYS A 291 7.94 18.15 3.83
N LYS A 292 7.27 18.05 2.67
CA LYS A 292 7.50 16.99 1.67
C LYS A 292 8.97 16.89 1.26
N ASN A 293 9.56 18.00 0.85
CA ASN A 293 10.94 18.00 0.36
C ASN A 293 11.95 17.78 1.48
N LYS A 294 11.64 18.19 2.72
CA LYS A 294 12.46 17.84 3.89
C LYS A 294 12.47 16.33 4.10
N ALA A 295 11.31 15.68 4.05
CA ALA A 295 11.19 14.23 4.17
C ALA A 295 11.96 13.49 3.06
N LEU A 296 11.74 13.82 1.79
CA LEU A 296 12.43 13.15 0.69
C LEU A 296 13.96 13.33 0.72
N ARG A 297 14.46 14.47 1.21
CA ARG A 297 15.90 14.72 1.35
C ARG A 297 16.56 13.81 2.37
N THR A 298 15.84 13.26 3.34
CA THR A 298 16.44 12.31 4.31
C THR A 298 16.83 10.99 3.66
N LEU A 299 16.33 10.71 2.44
CA LEU A 299 16.67 9.53 1.66
C LEU A 299 17.75 9.78 0.59
N LEU A 300 18.31 10.99 0.52
CA LEU A 300 19.41 11.26 -0.40
C LEU A 300 20.69 10.53 0.06
N PRO A 301 21.48 10.00 -0.88
CA PRO A 301 22.85 9.59 -0.58
C PRO A 301 23.64 10.74 0.02
N THR A 302 24.54 10.44 0.97
CA THR A 302 25.33 11.44 1.70
C THR A 302 26.10 12.40 0.77
N SER A 303 26.57 11.92 -0.38
CA SER A 303 27.27 12.73 -1.38
C SER A 303 26.38 13.85 -1.97
N LEU A 304 25.12 13.55 -2.27
CA LEU A 304 24.17 14.51 -2.86
C LEU A 304 23.51 15.42 -1.81
N ALA A 305 23.55 15.02 -0.54
CA ALA A 305 23.04 15.85 0.55
C ALA A 305 23.95 17.06 0.84
N ALA A 306 25.26 16.94 0.57
CA ALA A 306 26.25 18.01 0.76
C ALA A 306 26.11 19.16 -0.25
N ASP A 307 25.62 18.87 -1.46
CA ASP A 307 25.42 19.86 -2.53
C ASP A 307 24.16 20.71 -2.35
N ILE A 308 23.39 20.48 -1.27
CA ILE A 308 22.28 21.35 -0.90
C ILE A 308 22.84 22.43 0.01
N PRO A 309 23.01 23.68 -0.46
CA PRO A 309 23.71 24.70 0.30
C PRO A 309 23.10 24.87 1.71
N PRO A 310 23.91 24.83 2.78
CA PRO A 310 23.46 25.23 4.10
C PRO A 310 23.05 26.71 4.03
N ARG A 311 21.96 27.03 4.71
CA ARG A 311 21.24 28.31 4.60
C ARG A 311 22.15 29.55 4.71
N LEU A 312 21.79 30.57 3.92
CA LEU A 312 21.58 31.93 4.45
C LEU A 312 20.12 32.04 4.94
#